data_AF-A0A950ZTW4-F1
#
_entry.id   AF-A0A950ZTW4-F1
#
_cell.length_a   1.000
_cell.length_b   1.000
_cell.length_c   1.000
_cell.angle_alpha   90.00
_cell.angle_beta   90.00
_cell.angle_gamma   90.00
#
_symmetry.space_group_name_H-M   'P 1'
#
loop_
_entity.id
_entity.type
_entity.pdbx_description
1 polymer ?
#
loop_
_entity_poly.entity_id
_entity_poly.type
_entity_poly.pdbx_seq_one_letter_code
_entity_poly.pdbx_strand_id
1 'polypeptide(L)'
;MLSSLEWRCIGPHRGGRCVAVAGDVSDPMTFYFGACAGGVWKTTDGGTYWRNVSDGFLGTSAIGAVDVSASDPNVIYVGTGEACI
;
A
#
# COMPACT_ATOMS: atom_id res chain seq x y z
N MET A 1 -18.21 -21.75 11.34
CA MET A 1 -17.06 -22.15 12.19
C MET A 1 -15.74 -21.54 11.69
N LEU A 2 -15.53 -21.35 10.37
CA LEU A 2 -14.34 -20.66 9.84
C LEU A 2 -14.45 -19.12 9.83
N SER A 3 -15.64 -18.56 10.04
CA SER A 3 -15.92 -17.12 9.98
C SER A 3 -15.36 -16.30 11.14
N SER A 4 -14.81 -16.93 12.18
CA SER A 4 -14.16 -16.27 13.32
C SER A 4 -12.62 -16.34 13.28
N LEU A 5 -12.05 -16.72 12.13
CA LEU A 5 -10.61 -16.79 11.96
C LEU A 5 -10.08 -15.48 11.35
N GLU A 6 -8.97 -15.01 11.91
CA GLU A 6 -8.27 -13.82 11.42
C GLU A 6 -7.00 -14.21 10.69
N TRP A 7 -6.76 -13.56 9.55
CA TRP A 7 -5.51 -13.70 8.84
C TRP A 7 -4.40 -12.98 9.60
N ARG A 8 -3.25 -13.64 9.72
CA ARG A 8 -2.04 -13.04 10.30
C ARG A 8 -0.85 -13.24 9.37
N CYS A 9 0.03 -12.24 9.32
CA CYS A 9 1.30 -12.37 8.64
C CYS A 9 2.20 -13.38 9.39
N ILE A 10 2.82 -14.31 8.65
CA ILE A 10 3.81 -15.26 9.19
C ILE A 10 5.26 -14.83 8.89
N GLY A 11 5.43 -13.70 8.20
CA GLY A 11 6.70 -13.20 7.72
C GLY A 11 7.10 -13.74 6.34
N PRO A 12 8.22 -13.23 5.77
CA PRO A 12 9.15 -12.28 6.37
C PRO A 12 8.56 -10.87 6.55
N HIS A 13 8.97 -10.16 7.62
CA HIS A 13 8.47 -8.81 7.96
C HIS A 13 9.09 -7.70 7.08
N ARG A 14 9.94 -8.06 6.11
CA ARG A 14 10.54 -7.12 5.16
C ARG A 14 9.71 -7.10 3.88
N GLY A 15 9.49 -5.91 3.35
CA GLY A 15 8.75 -5.69 2.11
C GLY A 15 9.41 -6.38 0.91
N GLY A 16 8.58 -6.79 -0.05
CA GLY A 16 9.02 -7.28 -1.35
C GLY A 16 9.34 -6.13 -2.33
N ARG A 17 9.34 -6.43 -3.62
CA ARG A 17 9.55 -5.42 -4.68
C ARG A 17 8.42 -4.38 -4.68
N CYS A 18 8.80 -3.12 -4.63
CA CYS A 18 7.93 -1.96 -4.81
C CYS A 18 8.47 -1.07 -5.93
N VAL A 19 7.56 -0.50 -6.71
CA VAL A 19 7.91 0.35 -7.87
C VAL A 19 7.16 1.68 -7.88
N ALA A 20 6.23 1.87 -6.93
CA ALA A 20 5.45 3.08 -6.77
C ALA A 20 5.54 3.57 -5.33
N VAL A 21 5.71 4.87 -5.14
CA VAL A 21 5.77 5.55 -3.85
C VAL A 21 5.14 6.93 -3.98
N ALA A 22 4.36 7.33 -2.98
CA ALA A 22 3.81 8.67 -2.86
C ALA A 22 3.78 9.09 -1.39
N GLY A 23 3.94 10.39 -1.14
CA GLY A 23 3.90 10.97 0.19
C GLY A 23 2.74 11.95 0.35
N ASP A 24 2.24 12.07 1.57
CA ASP A 24 1.32 13.14 1.92
C ASP A 24 2.10 14.46 2.03
N VAL A 25 1.64 15.49 1.31
CA VAL A 25 2.26 16.82 1.34
C VAL A 25 2.01 17.57 2.64
N SER A 26 0.97 17.19 3.38
CA SER A 26 0.56 17.81 4.64
C SER A 26 1.17 17.13 5.87
N ASP A 27 1.58 15.86 5.75
CA ASP A 27 2.17 15.07 6.83
C ASP A 27 3.41 14.29 6.37
N PRO A 28 4.63 14.72 6.76
CA PRO A 28 5.87 14.06 6.39
C PRO A 28 6.08 12.70 7.10
N MET A 29 5.14 12.24 7.92
CA MET A 29 5.17 10.88 8.49
C MET A 29 4.28 9.91 7.71
N THR A 30 3.46 10.41 6.79
CA THR A 30 2.51 9.63 6.02
C THR A 30 3.00 9.38 4.59
N PHE A 31 3.20 8.10 4.26
CA PHE A 31 3.62 7.67 2.93
C PHE A 31 2.89 6.40 2.51
N TYR A 32 2.86 6.20 1.20
CA TYR A 32 2.25 5.05 0.55
C TYR A 32 3.26 4.40 -0.39
N PHE A 33 3.22 3.08 -0.50
CA PHE A 33 3.88 2.37 -1.58
C PHE A 33 2.94 1.37 -2.26
N GLY A 34 3.19 1.16 -3.55
CA GLY A 34 2.60 0.08 -4.34
C GLY A 34 3.57 -1.09 -4.48
N ALA A 35 3.12 -2.28 -4.08
CA ALA A 35 3.86 -3.51 -4.27
C ALA A 35 3.54 -4.15 -5.62
N CYS A 36 4.53 -4.78 -6.25
CA CYS A 36 4.32 -5.47 -7.54
C CYS A 36 3.36 -6.66 -7.46
N ALA A 37 3.21 -7.26 -6.29
CA ALA A 37 2.28 -8.36 -6.03
C ALA A 37 1.86 -8.38 -4.55
N GLY A 38 1.46 -7.22 -4.02
CA GLY A 38 1.16 -7.07 -2.59
C GLY A 38 0.20 -5.95 -2.24
N GLY A 39 -0.38 -5.27 -3.22
CA GLY A 39 -1.35 -4.20 -2.99
C GLY A 39 -0.71 -2.88 -2.57
N VAL A 40 -1.51 -2.06 -1.90
CA VAL A 40 -1.13 -0.71 -1.44
C VAL A 40 -0.93 -0.74 0.06
N TRP A 41 0.17 -0.14 0.50
CA TRP A 41 0.55 -0.06 1.90
C TRP A 41 0.71 1.39 2.33
N LYS A 42 0.25 1.70 3.55
CA LYS A 42 0.34 3.01 4.19
C LYS A 42 1.17 2.94 5.45
N THR A 43 1.99 3.95 5.69
CA THR A 43 2.58 4.26 6.99
C THR A 43 2.09 5.63 7.47
N THR A 44 2.12 5.84 8.79
CA THR A 44 1.85 7.13 9.44
C THR A 44 2.90 7.44 10.52
N ASP A 45 4.00 6.69 10.54
CA ASP A 45 5.07 6.78 11.54
C ASP A 45 6.46 6.76 10.88
N GLY A 46 6.53 7.30 9.65
CA GLY A 46 7.79 7.44 8.94
C GLY A 46 8.36 6.13 8.41
N GLY A 47 7.52 5.12 8.20
CA GLY A 47 7.91 3.83 7.62
C GLY A 47 8.33 2.78 8.64
N THR A 48 8.08 3.01 9.94
CA THR A 48 8.35 2.03 11.00
C THR A 48 7.35 0.88 10.93
N TYR A 49 6.07 1.20 10.77
CA TYR A 49 4.99 0.24 10.56
C TYR A 49 4.23 0.54 9.27
N TRP A 50 3.81 -0.54 8.60
CA TRP A 50 3.06 -0.50 7.36
C TRP A 50 1.76 -1.30 7.50
N ARG A 51 0.67 -0.74 7.00
CA ARG A 51 -0.65 -1.38 6.98
C ARG A 51 -1.13 -1.50 5.54
N ASN A 52 -1.66 -2.66 5.17
CA ASN A 52 -2.31 -2.83 3.88
C ASN A 52 -3.64 -2.04 3.89
N VAL A 53 -3.89 -1.29 2.82
CA VAL A 53 -5.11 -0.48 2.66
C VAL A 53 -5.92 -0.87 1.42
N SER A 54 -5.50 -1.92 0.70
CA SER A 54 -6.13 -2.37 -0.55
C SER A 54 -6.93 -3.66 -0.42
N ASP A 55 -6.67 -4.46 0.60
CA ASP A 55 -7.31 -5.76 0.79
C ASP A 55 -8.82 -5.61 0.92
N GLY A 56 -9.58 -6.42 0.18
CA GLY A 56 -11.04 -6.36 0.12
C GLY A 56 -11.61 -5.27 -0.81
N PHE A 57 -10.78 -4.38 -1.34
CA PHE A 57 -11.22 -3.30 -2.24
C PHE A 57 -10.75 -3.49 -3.68
N LEU A 58 -9.50 -3.95 -3.88
CA LEU A 58 -8.92 -4.12 -5.20
C LEU A 58 -9.01 -5.58 -5.69
N GLY A 59 -9.32 -5.76 -6.97
CA GLY A 59 -9.36 -7.09 -7.62
C GLY A 59 -7.98 -7.62 -8.04
N THR A 60 -6.91 -6.86 -7.82
CA THR A 60 -5.53 -7.23 -8.17
C THR A 60 -4.55 -6.70 -7.12
N SER A 61 -3.46 -7.45 -6.91
CA SER A 61 -2.39 -7.09 -5.99
C SER A 61 -1.21 -6.38 -6.68
N ALA A 62 -1.24 -6.27 -8.02
CA ALA A 62 -0.17 -5.63 -8.79
C ALA A 62 -0.39 -4.13 -8.88
N ILE A 63 0.48 -3.36 -8.23
CA ILE A 63 0.43 -1.90 -8.19
C ILE A 63 1.70 -1.30 -8.79
N GLY A 64 1.53 -0.51 -9.85
CA GLY A 64 2.62 0.13 -10.59
C GLY A 64 2.65 1.65 -10.47
N ALA A 65 1.59 2.28 -9.99
CA ALA A 65 1.53 3.71 -9.72
C ALA A 65 0.68 4.01 -8.49
N VAL A 66 1.11 4.99 -7.68
CA VAL A 66 0.38 5.53 -6.55
C VAL A 66 0.61 7.03 -6.54
N ASP A 67 -0.43 7.82 -6.33
CA ASP A 67 -0.32 9.27 -6.12
C ASP A 67 -1.32 9.75 -5.06
N VAL A 68 -0.96 10.80 -4.33
CA VAL A 68 -1.80 11.42 -3.30
C VAL A 68 -2.40 12.70 -3.86
N SER A 69 -3.72 12.88 -3.73
CA SER A 69 -4.37 14.09 -4.20
C SER A 69 -3.86 15.32 -3.43
N ALA A 70 -3.30 16.28 -4.17
CA ALA A 70 -2.78 17.51 -3.58
C ALA A 70 -3.90 18.39 -2.96
N SER A 71 -5.14 18.26 -3.43
CA SER A 71 -6.28 19.03 -2.91
C SER A 71 -6.93 18.39 -1.69
N ASP A 72 -6.82 17.07 -1.53
CA ASP A 72 -7.35 16.33 -0.39
C ASP A 72 -6.50 15.08 -0.15
N PRO A 73 -5.57 15.11 0.83
CA PRO A 73 -4.69 13.97 1.12
C PRO A 73 -5.40 12.70 1.61
N ASN A 74 -6.71 12.76 1.89
CA ASN A 74 -7.51 11.58 2.16
C ASN A 74 -7.84 10.76 0.91
N VAL A 75 -7.63 11.34 -0.28
CA VAL A 75 -7.87 10.69 -1.57
C VAL A 75 -6.53 10.28 -2.18
N ILE A 76 -6.40 8.99 -2.49
CA ILE A 76 -5.25 8.44 -3.22
C ILE A 76 -5.71 7.79 -4.52
N TYR A 77 -4.87 7.90 -5.54
CA TYR A 77 -5.08 7.25 -6.84
C TYR A 77 -4.09 6.11 -7.00
N VAL A 78 -4.57 4.99 -7.56
CA VAL A 78 -3.80 3.76 -7.68
C VAL A 78 -3.91 3.24 -9.10
N GLY A 79 -2.76 3.09 -9.77
CA GLY A 79 -2.62 2.44 -11.06
C GLY A 79 -2.32 0.96 -10.86
N THR A 80 -3.22 0.11 -11.34
CA THR A 80 -3.04 -1.35 -11.31
C THR A 80 -2.20 -1.84 -12.49
N GLY A 81 -1.53 -2.98 -12.31
CA GLY A 81 -0.50 -3.47 -13.22
C GLY A 81 0.84 -2.79 -12.94
N GLU A 82 1.92 -3.45 -13.32
CA GLU A 82 3.29 -3.10 -12.98
C GLU A 82 4.23 -3.44 -14.14
N ALA A 83 5.33 -2.70 -14.28
CA ALA A 83 6.34 -3.05 -15.27
C ALA A 83 7.18 -4.26 -14.81
N CYS A 84 7.41 -5.21 -15.72
CA CYS A 84 8.51 -6.16 -15.59
C CYS A 84 9.84 -5.48 -15.93
N ILE A 85 10.92 -5.90 -15.28
CA ILE A 85 12.29 -5.59 -15.71
C ILE A 85 12.79 -6.69 -16.62
#